data_AF-A0A561BZ67-F1
#
_entry.id   AF-A0A561BZ67-F1
#
_cell.length_a   1.000
_cell.length_b   1.000
_cell.length_c   1.000
_cell.angle_alpha   90.00
_cell.angle_beta   90.00
_cell.angle_gamma   90.00
#
_symmetry.space_group_name_H-M   'P 1'
#
loop_
_entity.id
_entity.type
_entity.pdbx_description
1 polymer ?
#
loop_
_entity_poly.entity_id
_entity_poly.type
_entity_poly.pdbx_seq_one_letter_code
_entity_poly.pdbx_strand_id
1 'polypeptide(L)' 'MAKKTLEELKAEYQGLAESQAELRKMGASASSPQMKQTANQLGKLSKQIDKLER' A
#
# COMPACT_ATOMS: atom_id res chain seq x y z
N MET A 1 -8.24 19.23 -6.35
CA MET A 1 -7.60 17.96 -5.98
C MET A 1 -8.54 16.85 -6.42
N ALA A 2 -8.13 16.01 -7.38
CA ALA A 2 -8.95 14.87 -7.79
C ALA A 2 -9.11 13.94 -6.58
N LYS A 3 -10.35 13.68 -6.16
CA LYS A 3 -10.63 12.56 -5.25
C LYS A 3 -10.30 11.31 -6.05
N LYS A 4 -9.22 10.60 -5.72
CA LYS A 4 -9.01 9.25 -6.24
C LYS A 4 -10.27 8.44 -5.95
N THR A 5 -10.78 7.76 -6.96
CA THR A 5 -11.92 6.87 -6.83
C THR A 5 -11.54 5.68 -5.92
N LEU A 6 -12.55 5.02 -5.35
CA LEU A 6 -12.34 3.82 -4.54
C LEU A 6 -11.57 2.74 -5.33
N GLU A 7 -11.85 2.60 -6.63
CA GLU A 7 -11.17 1.67 -7.53
C GLU A 7 -9.69 2.03 -7.71
N GLU A 8 -9.36 3.30 -7.90
CA GLU A 8 -7.95 3.75 -7.99
C GLU A 8 -7.18 3.49 -6.69
N LEU A 9 -7.80 3.68 -5.53
CA LEU A 9 -7.16 3.41 -4.24
C LEU A 9 -6.94 1.90 -4.02
N LYS A 10 -7.90 1.07 -4.42
CA LYS A 10 -7.75 -0.40 -4.38
C LYS A 10 -6.64 -0.89 -5.31
N ALA A 11 -6.57 -0.34 -6.53
CA ALA A 11 -5.49 -0.66 -7.46
C ALA A 11 -4.11 -0.25 -6.92
N GLU A 12 -3.99 0.95 -6.34
CA GLU A 12 -2.75 1.42 -5.71
C GLU A 12 -2.36 0.54 -4.50
N TYR A 13 -3.34 0.11 -3.71
CA TYR A 13 -3.13 -0.81 -2.59
C TYR A 13 -2.60 -2.16 -3.09
N GLN A 14 -3.18 -2.74 -4.14
CA GLN A 14 -2.68 -3.99 -4.73
C GLN A 14 -1.25 -3.84 -5.25
N GLY A 15 -0.94 -2.80 -6.01
CA GLY A 15 0.41 -2.58 -6.54
C GLY A 15 1.48 -2.44 -5.44
N LEU A 16 1.15 -1.77 -4.34
CA LEU A 16 2.05 -1.68 -3.18
C LEU A 16 2.17 -3.00 -2.42
N ALA A 17 1.12 -3.82 -2.37
CA ALA A 17 1.16 -5.13 -1.74
C ALA A 17 2.04 -6.10 -2.54
N GLU A 18 1.96 -6.05 -3.88
CA GLU A 18 2.85 -6.78 -4.77
C GLU A 18 4.30 -6.33 -4.61
N SER A 19 4.56 -5.01 -4.59
CA SER A 19 5.89 -4.47 -4.33
C SER A 19 6.45 -4.94 -2.97
N GLN A 20 5.62 -4.98 -1.91
CA GLN A 20 6.04 -5.52 -0.62
C GLN A 20 6.40 -7.00 -0.70
N ALA A 21 5.63 -7.79 -1.48
CA ALA A 21 5.91 -9.21 -1.69
C ALA A 21 7.21 -9.43 -2.48
N GLU A 22 7.48 -8.62 -3.49
CA GLU A 22 8.74 -8.65 -4.25
C GLU A 22 9.93 -8.27 -3.37
N LEU A 23 9.82 -7.21 -2.58
CA LEU A 23 10.85 -6.84 -1.60
C LEU A 23 11.15 -7.99 -0.63
N ARG A 24 10.12 -8.69 -0.13
CA ARG A 24 10.32 -9.89 0.71
C ARG A 24 11.03 -11.02 -0.03
N LYS A 25 10.69 -11.27 -1.31
CA LYS A 25 11.37 -12.29 -2.15
C LYS A 25 12.84 -11.95 -2.37
N MET A 26 13.17 -10.66 -2.47
CA MET A 26 14.55 -10.17 -2.57
C MET A 26 15.31 -10.19 -1.23
N GLY A 27 14.71 -10.68 -0.15
CA GLY A 27 15.34 -10.74 1.16
C GLY A 27 15.33 -9.41 1.93
N ALA A 28 14.51 -8.44 1.50
CA ALA A 28 14.37 -7.18 2.24
C ALA A 28 13.78 -7.46 3.63
N SER A 29 14.51 -7.03 4.66
CA SER A 29 14.06 -7.15 6.04
C SER A 29 12.90 -6.21 6.32
N ALA A 30 12.02 -6.58 7.26
CA ALA A 30 10.93 -5.71 7.71
C ALA A 30 11.43 -4.36 8.27
N SER A 31 12.68 -4.32 8.75
CA SER A 31 13.34 -3.12 9.23
C SER A 31 13.87 -2.20 8.12
N SER A 32 13.94 -2.69 6.87
CA SER A 32 14.48 -1.92 5.74
C SER A 32 13.63 -0.68 5.47
N PRO A 33 14.24 0.46 5.12
CA PRO A 33 13.52 1.69 4.83
C PRO A 33 12.41 1.51 3.79
N GLN A 34 12.67 0.76 2.71
CA GLN A 34 11.65 0.49 1.68
C GLN A 34 10.46 -0.28 2.25
N MET A 35 10.69 -1.36 3.02
CA MET A 35 9.63 -2.17 3.63
C MET A 35 8.76 -1.35 4.60
N LYS A 36 9.38 -0.51 5.43
CA LYS A 36 8.66 0.40 6.34
C LYS A 36 7.82 1.42 5.58
N GLN A 37 8.36 1.99 4.51
CA GLN A 37 7.65 2.97 3.68
C GLN A 37 6.44 2.33 2.99
N THR A 38 6.63 1.19 2.32
CA THR A 38 5.54 0.45 1.66
C THR A 38 4.46 0.03 2.65
N ALA A 39 4.84 -0.48 3.83
CA ALA A 39 3.88 -0.83 4.88
C ALA A 39 3.06 0.38 5.38
N ASN A 40 3.70 1.54 5.55
CA ASN A 40 3.01 2.76 5.97
C ASN A 40 2.03 3.27 4.89
N GLN A 41 2.43 3.18 3.61
CA GLN A 41 1.56 3.55 2.49
C GLN A 41 0.34 2.62 2.39
N LEU A 42 0.55 1.30 2.52
CA LEU A 42 -0.54 0.31 2.58
C LEU A 42 -1.52 0.62 3.72
N GLY A 43 -1.02 0.95 4.91
CA GLY A 43 -1.88 1.30 6.05
C GLY A 43 -2.69 2.58 5.83
N LYS A 44 -2.11 3.59 5.16
CA LYS A 44 -2.84 4.82 4.79
C LYS A 44 -3.93 4.55 3.78
N LEU A 45 -3.62 3.75 2.75
CA LEU A 45 -4.57 3.39 1.70
C LEU A 45 -5.72 2.54 2.25
N SER A 46 -5.42 1.55 3.08
CA SER A 46 -6.44 0.75 3.75
C SER A 46 -7.42 1.61 4.55
N LYS A 47 -6.93 2.61 5.32
CA LYS A 47 -7.80 3.55 6.03
C LYS A 47 -8.63 4.44 5.10
N GLN A 48 -8.07 4.86 3.97
CA GLN A 48 -8.81 5.66 2.98
C GLN A 48 -9.88 4.84 2.27
N ILE A 49 -9.58 3.59 1.94
CA ILE A 49 -10.51 2.63 1.35
C ILE A 49 -11.66 2.35 2.34
N ASP A 50 -11.37 2.00 3.61
CA ASP A 50 -12.41 1.77 4.64
C ASP A 50 -13.33 2.98 4.81
N LYS A 51 -12.76 4.20 4.80
CA LYS A 51 -13.52 5.45 4.89
C LYS A 51 -14.44 5.70 3.69
N LEU A 52 -14.09 5.17 2.52
CA LEU A 52 -14.89 5.32 1.29
C LEU A 52 -15.89 4.18 1.10
N GLU A 53 -15.66 3.03 1.73
CA GLU A 53 -16.58 1.89 1.73
C GLU A 53 -17.67 1.98 2.81
N ARG A 54 -17.45 2.77 3.86
CA ARG A 54 -18.44 3.13 4.89
C ARG A 54 -19.28 4.34 4.50
#